data_AF-A0A1V3H6Q1-F1
#
_entry.id   AF-A0A1V3H6Q1-F1
#
_cell.length_a   1.000
_cell.length_b   1.000
_cell.length_c   1.000
_cell.angle_alpha   90.00
_cell.angle_beta   90.00
_cell.angle_gamma   90.00
#
_symmetry.space_group_name_H-M   'P 1'
#
loop_
_entity.id
_entity.type
_entity.pdbx_description
1 polymer ?
#
loop_
_entity_poly.entity_id
_entity_poly.type
_entity_poly.pdbx_seq_one_letter_code
_entity_poly.pdbx_strand_id
1 'polypeptide(L)'
;MDNTILVAIVSAVSAVVGVVISQISVLLKEHLNKKHLKRILLREKYEELADCIQSAMVNSNKAADCRNISELMSFGINEPLRKAMSLSLIYFPEFKDEVGHFQNMYISYYNVLTKSYSRQINETVGTQAAAHNREAYMKTANDFVLARHEIDKLLEQLAPKYTKA
;
A
#
# COMPACT_ATOMS: atom_id res chain seq x y z
N MET A 1 -49.52 -49.55 -14.96
CA MET A 1 -48.81 -48.53 -14.15
C MET A 1 -49.67 -47.29 -14.19
N ASP A 2 -50.13 -46.80 -13.03
CA ASP A 2 -51.17 -45.78 -12.95
C ASP A 2 -50.63 -44.42 -13.40
N ASN A 3 -51.38 -43.69 -14.25
CA ASN A 3 -50.94 -42.38 -14.79
C ASN A 3 -50.59 -41.39 -13.67
N THR A 4 -51.26 -41.52 -12.52
CA THR A 4 -51.01 -40.75 -11.30
C THR A 4 -49.60 -40.96 -10.74
N ILE A 5 -49.08 -42.19 -10.77
CA ILE A 5 -47.74 -42.54 -10.30
C ILE A 5 -46.69 -41.95 -11.24
N LEU A 6 -46.94 -42.00 -12.55
CA LEU A 6 -46.03 -41.46 -13.56
C LEU A 6 -45.94 -39.93 -13.47
N VAL A 7 -47.08 -39.25 -13.29
CA VAL A 7 -47.13 -37.78 -13.06
C VAL A 7 -46.44 -37.39 -11.76
N ALA A 8 -46.61 -38.17 -10.68
CA ALA A 8 -45.95 -37.92 -9.40
C ALA A 8 -44.41 -38.03 -9.51
N ILE A 9 -43.90 -39.05 -10.22
CA ILE A 9 -42.46 -39.22 -10.45
C ILE A 9 -41.89 -38.08 -11.29
N VAL A 10 -42.55 -37.72 -12.40
CA VAL A 10 -42.11 -36.62 -13.26
C VAL A 10 -42.11 -35.29 -12.50
N SER A 11 -43.13 -35.04 -11.68
CA SER A 11 -43.23 -33.83 -10.85
C SER A 11 -42.13 -33.78 -9.78
N ALA A 12 -41.86 -34.90 -9.11
CA ALA A 12 -40.80 -34.99 -8.11
C ALA A 12 -39.40 -34.79 -8.73
N VAL A 13 -39.12 -35.42 -9.87
CA VAL A 13 -37.85 -35.25 -10.60
C VAL A 13 -37.70 -33.80 -11.07
N SER A 14 -38.75 -33.20 -11.61
CA SER A 14 -38.73 -31.80 -12.06
C SER A 14 -38.48 -30.83 -10.91
N ALA A 15 -39.09 -31.07 -9.75
CA ALA A 15 -38.85 -30.27 -8.55
C ALA A 15 -37.40 -30.40 -8.04
N VAL A 16 -36.84 -31.62 -8.00
CA VAL A 16 -35.45 -31.85 -7.58
C VAL A 16 -34.47 -31.19 -8.55
N VAL A 17 -34.69 -31.32 -9.86
CA VAL A 17 -33.86 -30.64 -10.87
C VAL A 17 -33.95 -29.12 -10.72
N GLY A 18 -35.15 -28.57 -10.49
CA GLY A 18 -35.34 -27.15 -10.22
C GLY A 18 -34.58 -26.65 -8.99
N VAL A 19 -34.57 -27.44 -7.91
CA VAL A 19 -33.79 -27.14 -6.69
C VAL A 19 -32.28 -27.21 -6.97
N VAL A 20 -31.79 -28.22 -7.71
CA VAL A 20 -30.36 -28.34 -8.03
C VAL A 20 -29.88 -27.16 -8.87
N ILE A 21 -30.65 -26.76 -9.91
CA ILE A 21 -30.30 -25.62 -10.76
C ILE A 21 -30.29 -24.32 -9.96
N SER A 22 -31.25 -24.12 -9.05
CA SER A 22 -31.29 -22.92 -8.21
C SER A 22 -30.09 -22.87 -7.25
N GLN A 23 -29.72 -23.99 -6.63
CA GLN A 23 -28.55 -24.07 -5.75
C GLN A 23 -27.24 -23.80 -6.50
N ILE A 24 -27.07 -24.35 -7.71
CA ILE A 24 -25.90 -24.05 -8.56
C ILE A 24 -25.83 -22.56 -8.89
N SER A 25 -26.98 -21.95 -9.22
CA SER A 25 -27.06 -20.52 -9.54
C SER A 25 -26.69 -19.64 -8.33
N VAL A 26 -27.13 -20.01 -7.13
CA VAL A 26 -26.78 -19.32 -5.88
C VAL A 26 -25.28 -19.42 -5.60
N LEU A 27 -24.70 -20.61 -5.70
CA LEU A 27 -23.26 -20.82 -5.50
C LEU A 27 -22.42 -20.02 -6.51
N LEU A 28 -22.84 -20.01 -7.78
CA LEU A 28 -22.17 -19.25 -8.83
C LEU A 28 -22.24 -17.74 -8.55
N LYS A 29 -23.42 -17.24 -8.18
CA LYS A 29 -23.61 -15.83 -7.81
C LYS A 29 -22.75 -15.45 -6.60
N GLU A 30 -22.69 -16.29 -5.57
CA GLU A 30 -21.89 -16.04 -4.38
C GLU A 30 -20.39 -16.04 -4.70
N HIS A 31 -19.94 -16.97 -5.55
CA HIS A 31 -18.56 -17.00 -6.01
C HIS A 31 -18.18 -15.72 -6.79
N LEU A 32 -19.03 -15.28 -7.72
CA LEU A 32 -18.84 -14.03 -8.47
C LEU A 32 -18.83 -12.81 -7.54
N ASN A 33 -19.72 -12.77 -6.55
CA ASN A 33 -19.76 -11.70 -5.54
C ASN A 33 -18.47 -11.67 -4.72
N LYS A 34 -17.98 -12.81 -4.22
CA LYS A 34 -16.71 -12.89 -3.48
C LYS A 34 -15.53 -12.43 -4.33
N LYS A 35 -15.50 -12.82 -5.60
CA LYS A 35 -14.47 -12.37 -6.56
C LYS A 35 -14.52 -10.86 -6.77
N HIS A 36 -15.70 -10.31 -6.96
CA HIS A 36 -15.90 -8.87 -7.14
C HIS A 36 -15.49 -8.07 -5.90
N LEU A 37 -15.94 -8.49 -4.70
CA LEU A 37 -15.54 -7.88 -3.43
C LEU A 37 -14.03 -7.92 -3.22
N LYS A 38 -13.38 -9.05 -3.54
CA LYS A 38 -11.91 -9.15 -3.48
C LYS A 38 -11.23 -8.15 -4.41
N ARG A 39 -11.74 -7.94 -5.63
CA ARG A 39 -11.18 -6.95 -6.56
C ARG A 39 -11.33 -5.53 -6.03
N ILE A 40 -12.50 -5.19 -5.49
CA ILE A 40 -12.73 -3.88 -4.86
C ILE A 40 -11.73 -3.66 -3.72
N LEU A 41 -11.64 -4.62 -2.79
CA LEU A 41 -10.70 -4.53 -1.67
C LEU A 41 -9.25 -4.35 -2.14
N LEU A 42 -8.80 -5.15 -3.11
CA LEU A 42 -7.44 -5.04 -3.63
C LEU A 42 -7.19 -3.68 -4.29
N ARG A 43 -8.17 -3.14 -5.02
CA ARG A 43 -8.06 -1.80 -5.61
C ARG A 43 -7.96 -0.72 -4.53
N GLU A 44 -8.85 -0.74 -3.54
CA GLU A 44 -8.83 0.20 -2.42
C GLU A 44 -7.49 0.17 -1.67
N LYS A 45 -6.98 -1.03 -1.38
CA LYS A 45 -5.67 -1.18 -0.73
C LYS A 45 -4.51 -0.74 -1.61
N TYR A 46 -4.65 -0.83 -2.93
CA TYR A 46 -3.64 -0.37 -3.87
C TYR A 46 -3.58 1.16 -3.93
N GLU A 47 -4.74 1.81 -3.99
CA GLU A 47 -4.86 3.26 -3.90
C GLU A 47 -4.32 3.76 -2.54
N GLU A 48 -4.68 3.07 -1.44
CA GLU A 48 -4.16 3.37 -0.09
C GLU A 48 -2.63 3.21 0.00
N LEU A 49 -2.04 2.21 -0.67
CA LEU A 49 -0.59 2.05 -0.73
C LEU A 49 0.05 3.26 -1.44
N ALA A 50 -0.46 3.65 -2.61
CA ALA A 50 0.06 4.79 -3.36
C ALA A 50 0.00 6.09 -2.53
N ASP A 51 -1.12 6.33 -1.84
CA ASP A 51 -1.29 7.48 -0.95
C ASP A 51 -0.29 7.47 0.22
N CYS A 52 -0.03 6.30 0.79
CA CYS A 52 0.96 6.14 1.86
C CYS A 52 2.38 6.50 1.38
N ILE A 53 2.75 6.05 0.17
CA ILE A 53 4.06 6.35 -0.41
C ILE A 53 4.21 7.86 -0.69
N GLN A 54 3.17 8.50 -1.24
CA GLN A 54 3.18 9.96 -1.44
C GLN A 54 3.26 10.72 -0.11
N SER A 55 2.49 10.29 0.88
CA SER A 55 2.47 10.90 2.21
C SER A 55 3.82 10.74 2.93
N ALA A 56 4.54 9.64 2.69
CA ALA A 56 5.88 9.43 3.23
C ALA A 56 6.88 10.48 2.75
N MET A 57 6.81 10.88 1.48
CA MET A 57 7.64 11.97 0.93
C MET A 57 7.31 13.31 1.59
N VAL A 58 6.02 13.62 1.74
CA VAL A 58 5.56 14.84 2.42
C VAL A 58 6.07 14.89 3.86
N ASN A 59 5.97 13.78 4.61
CA ASN A 59 6.49 13.70 5.97
C ASN A 59 8.01 13.89 6.03
N SER A 60 8.75 13.40 5.04
CA SER A 60 10.21 13.56 4.98
C SER A 60 10.62 15.01 4.78
N ASN A 61 9.87 15.76 3.97
CA ASN A 61 10.07 17.21 3.82
C ASN A 61 9.76 17.95 5.12
N LYS A 62 8.65 17.62 5.78
CA LYS A 62 8.31 18.20 7.10
C LYS A 62 9.39 17.93 8.16
N ALA A 63 10.02 16.76 8.13
CA ALA A 63 11.15 16.45 9.00
C ALA A 63 12.33 17.39 8.75
N ALA A 64 12.63 17.71 7.49
CA ALA A 64 13.68 18.66 7.13
C ALA A 64 13.33 20.10 7.54
N ASP A 65 12.05 20.47 7.53
CA ASP A 65 11.56 21.81 7.89
C ASP A 65 11.48 22.06 9.40
N CYS A 66 11.66 21.02 10.23
CA CYS A 66 11.71 21.15 11.69
C CYS A 66 12.79 22.17 12.10
N ARG A 67 12.55 22.89 13.20
CA ARG A 67 13.53 23.89 13.73
C ARG A 67 14.18 23.47 15.03
N ASN A 68 13.64 22.44 15.68
CA ASN A 68 14.20 21.89 16.90
C ASN A 68 14.18 20.36 16.89
N ILE A 69 15.02 19.79 17.76
CA ILE A 69 15.16 18.33 17.85
C ILE A 69 13.86 17.66 18.32
N SER A 70 13.05 18.31 19.17
CA SER A 70 11.80 17.72 19.65
C SER A 70 10.79 17.52 18.52
N GLU A 71 10.66 18.50 17.63
CA GLU A 71 9.87 18.39 16.40
C GLU A 71 10.41 17.29 15.50
N LEU A 72 11.73 17.29 15.25
CA LEU A 72 12.37 16.29 14.40
C LEU A 72 12.14 14.87 14.92
N MET A 73 12.18 14.66 16.24
CA MET A 73 11.96 13.36 16.87
C MET A 73 10.56 12.80 16.60
N SER A 74 9.54 13.66 16.38
CA SER A 74 8.20 13.20 15.97
C SER A 74 8.19 12.53 14.59
N PHE A 75 9.20 12.78 13.76
CA PHE A 75 9.39 12.16 12.45
C PHE A 75 10.36 10.97 12.46
N GLY A 76 10.87 10.56 13.63
CA GLY A 76 11.75 9.38 13.73
C GLY A 76 11.10 8.10 13.20
N ILE A 77 9.77 8.04 13.24
CA ILE A 77 8.96 7.02 12.58
C ILE A 77 8.15 7.69 11.46
N ASN A 78 8.43 7.34 10.21
CA ASN A 78 7.59 7.74 9.09
C ASN A 78 6.36 6.81 9.02
N GLU A 79 5.30 7.17 9.74
CA GLU A 79 4.08 6.34 9.86
C GLU A 79 3.47 5.92 8.51
N PRO A 80 3.30 6.82 7.51
CA PRO A 80 2.85 6.42 6.18
C PRO A 80 3.71 5.33 5.56
N LEU A 81 5.03 5.42 5.70
CA LEU A 81 5.95 4.42 5.15
C LEU A 81 5.85 3.07 5.86
N ARG A 82 5.62 3.08 7.18
CA ARG A 82 5.36 1.85 7.95
C ARG A 82 4.04 1.19 7.56
N LYS A 83 3.02 2.01 7.27
CA LYS A 83 1.74 1.54 6.76
C LYS A 83 1.88 0.96 5.35
N ALA A 84 2.62 1.63 4.47
CA ALA A 84 2.95 1.11 3.15
C ALA A 84 3.63 -0.27 3.23
N MET A 85 4.63 -0.42 4.11
CA MET A 85 5.29 -1.71 4.32
C MET A 85 4.32 -2.80 4.77
N SER A 86 3.39 -2.47 5.67
CA SER A 86 2.34 -3.41 6.10
C SER A 86 1.44 -3.83 4.94
N LEU A 87 1.03 -2.88 4.08
CA LEU A 87 0.22 -3.17 2.90
C LEU A 87 0.98 -4.05 1.90
N SER A 88 2.28 -3.80 1.69
CA SER A 88 3.13 -4.65 0.85
C SER A 88 3.25 -6.08 1.40
N LEU A 89 3.36 -6.25 2.71
CA LEU A 89 3.44 -7.59 3.31
C LEU A 89 2.13 -8.37 3.25
N ILE A 90 0.99 -7.69 3.35
CA ILE A 90 -0.34 -8.34 3.46
C ILE A 90 -1.00 -8.52 2.09
N TYR A 91 -0.94 -7.49 1.23
CA TYR A 91 -1.72 -7.43 0.01
C TYR A 91 -0.87 -7.44 -1.27
N PHE A 92 0.32 -6.82 -1.24
CA PHE A 92 1.12 -6.57 -2.45
C PHE A 92 2.58 -6.99 -2.26
N PRO A 93 2.87 -8.30 -2.16
CA PRO A 93 4.22 -8.80 -1.86
C PRO A 93 5.27 -8.36 -2.88
N GLU A 94 4.87 -8.01 -4.10
CA GLU A 94 5.78 -7.47 -5.14
C GLU A 94 6.41 -6.13 -4.76
N PHE A 95 5.79 -5.36 -3.86
CA PHE A 95 6.31 -4.07 -3.40
C PHE A 95 7.24 -4.19 -2.20
N LYS A 96 7.28 -5.37 -1.55
CA LYS A 96 7.94 -5.54 -0.24
C LYS A 96 9.38 -5.06 -0.24
N ASP A 97 10.14 -5.45 -1.25
CA ASP A 97 11.58 -5.16 -1.29
C ASP A 97 11.84 -3.69 -1.60
N GLU A 98 11.11 -3.10 -2.55
CA GLU A 98 11.24 -1.68 -2.90
C GLU A 98 10.77 -0.74 -1.78
N VAL A 99 9.65 -1.07 -1.12
CA VAL A 99 9.16 -0.30 0.04
C VAL A 99 10.10 -0.46 1.24
N GLY A 100 10.66 -1.65 1.44
CA GLY A 100 11.69 -1.89 2.44
C GLY A 100 12.97 -1.08 2.17
N HIS A 101 13.41 -1.04 0.91
CA HIS A 101 14.54 -0.22 0.50
C HIS A 101 14.28 1.27 0.72
N PHE A 102 13.11 1.77 0.33
CA PHE A 102 12.69 3.15 0.55
C PHE A 102 12.63 3.52 2.05
N GLN A 103 12.19 2.60 2.92
CA GLN A 103 12.24 2.78 4.37
C GLN A 103 13.68 2.91 4.88
N ASN A 104 14.62 2.12 4.36
CA ASN A 104 16.03 2.22 4.76
C ASN A 104 16.68 3.52 4.28
N MET A 105 16.30 4.02 3.10
CA MET A 105 16.77 5.31 2.60
C MET A 105 16.21 6.46 3.45
N TYR A 106 14.94 6.38 3.88
CA TYR A 106 14.39 7.33 4.84
C TYR A 106 15.19 7.36 6.14
N ILE A 107 15.50 6.21 6.72
CA ILE A 107 16.27 6.12 7.97
C ILE A 107 17.66 6.77 7.78
N SER A 108 18.30 6.52 6.65
CA SER A 108 19.62 7.09 6.33
C SER A 108 19.54 8.61 6.21
N TYR A 109 18.54 9.12 5.51
CA TYR A 109 18.25 10.55 5.38
C TYR A 109 17.95 11.22 6.74
N TYR A 110 17.06 10.62 7.53
CA TYR A 110 16.71 11.10 8.87
C TYR A 110 17.92 11.13 9.81
N ASN A 111 18.81 10.14 9.72
CA ASN A 111 20.05 10.12 10.49
C ASN A 111 20.98 11.29 10.13
N VAL A 112 21.05 11.69 8.85
CA VAL A 112 21.81 12.87 8.43
C VAL A 112 21.19 14.15 9.01
N LEU A 113 19.86 14.30 8.95
CA LEU A 113 19.16 15.42 9.56
C LEU A 113 19.49 15.52 11.05
N THR A 114 19.32 14.43 11.78
CA THR A 114 19.56 14.37 13.23
C THR A 114 21.01 14.70 13.59
N LYS A 115 21.98 14.15 12.86
CA LYS A 115 23.42 14.39 13.10
C LYS A 115 23.85 15.82 12.77
N SER A 116 23.14 16.49 11.87
CA SER A 116 23.48 17.83 11.41
C SER A 116 22.83 18.93 12.27
N TYR A 117 21.92 18.56 13.18
CA TYR A 117 21.25 19.51 14.05
C TYR A 117 22.19 20.12 15.09
N SER A 118 22.18 21.45 15.17
CA SER A 118 22.80 22.25 16.21
C SER A 118 21.79 23.24 16.78
N ARG A 119 21.61 23.22 18.11
CA ARG A 119 20.73 24.15 18.82
C ARG A 119 21.14 25.61 18.68
N GLN A 120 22.41 25.88 18.33
CA GLN A 120 22.94 27.23 18.21
C GLN A 120 22.55 27.91 16.88
N ILE A 121 22.03 27.15 15.92
CA ILE A 121 21.73 27.63 14.58
C ILE A 121 20.21 27.76 14.44
N ASN A 122 19.74 28.98 14.17
CA ASN A 122 18.32 29.29 14.03
C ASN A 122 17.84 29.09 12.58
N GLU A 123 18.08 27.89 12.04
CA GLU A 123 17.66 27.47 10.70
C GLU A 123 16.98 26.10 10.77
N THR A 124 16.27 25.70 9.71
CA THR A 124 15.67 24.36 9.64
C THR A 124 16.73 23.27 9.65
N VAL A 125 16.39 22.07 10.12
CA VAL A 125 17.33 20.95 10.16
C VAL A 125 17.86 20.61 8.76
N GLY A 126 17.01 20.71 7.73
CA GLY A 126 17.41 20.54 6.33
C GLY A 126 18.45 21.57 5.87
N THR A 127 18.26 22.85 6.21
CA THR A 127 19.24 23.90 5.92
C THR A 127 20.56 23.66 6.65
N GLN A 128 20.50 23.26 7.92
CA GLN A 128 21.69 22.90 8.70
C GLN A 128 22.43 21.70 8.08
N ALA A 129 21.71 20.67 7.64
CA ALA A 129 22.28 19.51 6.96
C ALA A 129 22.92 19.89 5.62
N ALA A 130 22.27 20.74 4.83
CA ALA A 130 22.81 21.23 3.56
C ALA A 130 24.06 22.11 3.73
N ALA A 131 24.19 22.81 4.87
CA ALA A 131 25.33 23.67 5.17
C ALA A 131 26.51 22.91 5.80
N HIS A 132 26.25 22.03 6.77
CA HIS A 132 27.29 21.39 7.60
C HIS A 132 27.61 19.96 7.22
N ASN A 133 26.70 19.27 6.51
CA ASN A 133 26.86 17.88 6.11
C ASN A 133 26.39 17.67 4.66
N ARG A 134 26.77 18.63 3.79
CA ARG A 134 26.25 18.77 2.43
C ARG A 134 26.34 17.48 1.62
N GLU A 135 27.49 16.81 1.62
CA GLU A 135 27.72 15.62 0.82
C GLU A 135 26.79 14.47 1.25
N ALA A 136 26.73 14.17 2.54
CA ALA A 136 25.85 13.11 3.04
C ALA A 136 24.37 13.48 2.86
N TYR A 137 24.00 14.76 3.02
CA TYR A 137 22.65 15.24 2.80
C TYR A 137 22.22 15.07 1.34
N MET A 138 23.02 15.56 0.40
CA MET A 138 22.72 15.44 -1.04
C MET A 138 22.66 13.98 -1.47
N LYS A 139 23.59 13.14 -0.98
CA LYS A 139 23.58 11.70 -1.28
C LYS A 139 22.31 11.03 -0.77
N THR A 140 22.01 11.17 0.51
CA THR A 140 20.85 10.48 1.11
C THR A 140 19.51 11.02 0.61
N ALA A 141 19.41 12.32 0.31
CA ALA A 141 18.23 12.90 -0.32
C ALA A 141 18.04 12.34 -1.74
N ASN A 142 19.11 12.24 -2.54
CA ASN A 142 19.05 11.66 -3.87
C ASN A 142 18.69 10.16 -3.83
N ASP A 143 19.35 9.38 -2.97
CA ASP A 143 19.07 7.94 -2.81
C ASP A 143 17.61 7.72 -2.40
N PHE A 144 17.06 8.59 -1.53
CA PHE A 144 15.66 8.54 -1.13
C PHE A 144 14.68 8.84 -2.28
N VAL A 145 14.99 9.83 -3.12
CA VAL A 145 14.19 10.16 -4.32
C VAL A 145 14.26 9.03 -5.35
N LEU A 146 15.42 8.42 -5.56
CA LEU A 146 15.58 7.29 -6.48
C LEU A 146 14.79 6.07 -6.00
N ALA A 147 14.86 5.74 -4.71
CA ALA A 147 14.05 4.65 -4.14
C ALA A 147 12.55 4.89 -4.30
N ARG A 148 12.09 6.15 -4.14
CA ARG A 148 10.68 6.52 -4.43
C ARG A 148 10.31 6.28 -5.89
N HIS A 149 11.21 6.59 -6.81
CA HIS A 149 10.98 6.44 -8.25
C HIS A 149 10.86 4.98 -8.68
N GLU A 150 11.64 4.07 -8.10
CA GLU A 150 11.49 2.63 -8.37
C GLU A 150 10.12 2.10 -7.92
N ILE A 151 9.59 2.62 -6.79
CA ILE A 151 8.22 2.32 -6.38
C ILE A 151 7.19 2.86 -7.37
N ASP A 152 7.39 4.05 -7.94
CA ASP A 152 6.49 4.60 -8.97
C ASP A 152 6.42 3.72 -10.21
N LYS A 153 7.57 3.20 -10.68
CA LYS A 153 7.61 2.26 -11.79
C LYS A 153 6.82 0.99 -11.48
N LEU A 154 6.98 0.45 -10.26
CA LEU A 154 6.19 -0.71 -9.81
C LEU A 154 4.70 -0.40 -9.75
N LEU A 155 4.32 0.80 -9.26
CA LEU A 155 2.93 1.26 -9.22
C LEU A 155 2.32 1.32 -10.62
N GLU A 156 3.06 1.81 -11.60
CA GLU A 156 2.59 1.86 -12.99
C GLU A 156 2.46 0.44 -13.57
N GLN A 157 3.51 -0.38 -13.40
CA GLN A 157 3.57 -1.74 -13.94
C GLN A 157 2.45 -2.64 -13.39
N LEU A 158 2.14 -2.52 -12.11
CA LEU A 158 1.19 -3.39 -11.41
C LEU A 158 -0.23 -2.83 -11.38
N ALA A 159 -0.45 -1.58 -11.79
CA ALA A 159 -1.80 -1.00 -11.84
C ALA A 159 -2.80 -1.87 -12.61
N PRO A 160 -2.51 -2.39 -13.82
CA PRO A 160 -3.45 -3.23 -14.56
C PRO A 160 -3.86 -4.53 -13.84
N LYS A 161 -3.01 -5.01 -12.92
CA LYS A 161 -3.28 -6.22 -12.13
C LYS A 161 -4.30 -5.96 -11.02
N TYR A 162 -4.22 -4.78 -10.39
CA TYR A 162 -4.97 -4.48 -9.16
C TYR A 162 -6.13 -3.50 -9.37
N THR A 163 -6.20 -2.78 -10.50
CA THR A 163 -7.24 -1.76 -10.74
C THR A 163 -8.25 -2.14 -11.82
N LYS A 164 -8.05 -3.24 -12.57
CA LYS A 164 -9.01 -3.69 -13.60
C LYS A 164 -10.34 -4.16 -12.96
N ALA A 165 -11.44 -3.58 -13.45
CA ALA A 165 -12.82 -3.91 -13.10
C ALA A 165 -13.19 -5.36 -13.46
#